data_AF-A0A257AL96-F1
#
_entry.id   AF-A0A257AL96-F1
#
_cell.length_a   1.000
_cell.length_b   1.000
_cell.length_c   1.000
_cell.angle_alpha   90.00
_cell.angle_beta   90.00
_cell.angle_gamma   90.00
#
_symmetry.space_group_name_H-M   'P 1'
#
loop_
_entity.id
_entity.type
_entity.pdbx_description
1 polymer ?
#
loop_
_entity_poly.entity_id
_entity_poly.type
_entity_poly.pdbx_seq_one_letter_code
_entity_poly.pdbx_strand_id
1 'polypeptide(L)'
;PVIDFSAKIVEVYEDGKQKPIAKKGDVSGRKAVYRDWRNLVDYVTLYGVKMRRRSLQQLLTPLIRDGKIVREFKDVEEIRETVLSKLRRIRSGGAPRIIMKPSW
;
A
#
# COMPACT_ATOMS: atom_id res chain seq x y z
N PRO A 1 -7.67 1.30 -22.88
CA PRO A 1 -8.21 1.99 -21.68
C PRO A 1 -7.04 2.54 -20.84
N VAL A 2 -7.19 3.72 -20.25
CA VAL A 2 -6.16 4.34 -19.39
C VAL A 2 -6.56 4.14 -17.93
N ILE A 3 -5.60 3.97 -17.03
CA ILE A 3 -5.85 3.97 -15.59
C ILE A 3 -5.84 5.42 -15.10
N ASP A 4 -6.95 5.86 -14.52
CA ASP A 4 -7.10 7.21 -13.98
C ASP A 4 -6.49 7.29 -12.57
N PHE A 5 -5.27 7.80 -12.47
CA PHE A 5 -4.59 8.02 -11.19
C PHE A 5 -4.82 9.44 -10.69
N SER A 6 -5.11 9.58 -9.39
CA SER A 6 -5.22 10.88 -8.73
C SER A 6 -4.26 10.99 -7.55
N ALA A 7 -3.77 12.21 -7.31
CA ALA A 7 -2.98 12.56 -6.13
C ALA A 7 -3.81 13.45 -5.21
N LYS A 8 -3.86 13.09 -3.92
CA LYS A 8 -4.67 13.79 -2.89
C LYS A 8 -3.81 14.07 -1.67
N ILE A 9 -4.06 15.21 -1.02
CA ILE A 9 -3.52 15.50 0.31
C ILE A 9 -4.34 14.68 1.32
N VAL A 10 -3.65 13.88 2.12
CA VAL A 10 -4.27 13.01 3.15
C VAL A 10 -3.91 13.42 4.58
N GLU A 11 -2.87 14.24 4.75
CA GLU A 11 -2.35 14.66 6.04
C GLU A 11 -1.56 15.96 5.87
N VAL A 12 -1.63 16.85 6.86
CA VAL A 12 -0.87 18.11 6.91
C VAL A 12 -0.21 18.24 8.27
N TYR A 13 0.95 18.90 8.29
CA TYR A 13 1.61 19.28 9.53
C TYR A 13 1.22 20.72 9.88
N GLU A 14 0.51 20.90 11.00
CA GLU A 14 0.00 22.20 11.46
C GLU A 14 0.02 22.23 12.99
N ASP A 15 0.38 23.37 13.59
CA ASP A 15 0.49 23.54 15.04
C ASP A 15 1.36 22.48 15.74
N GLY A 16 2.46 22.10 15.08
CA GLY A 16 3.40 21.11 15.61
C GLY A 16 2.92 19.66 15.54
N LYS A 17 1.77 19.36 14.91
CA LYS A 17 1.15 18.04 14.88
C LYS A 17 0.79 17.61 13.45
N GLN A 18 0.86 16.31 13.19
CA GLN A 18 0.29 15.72 11.97
C GLN A 18 -1.24 15.64 12.13
N LYS A 19 -1.99 16.30 11.26
CA LYS A 19 -3.46 16.31 11.23
C LYS A 19 -3.96 15.57 9.98
N PRO A 20 -4.74 14.49 10.13
CA PRO A 20 -5.33 13.81 8.97
C PRO A 20 -6.43 14.67 8.35
N ILE A 21 -6.34 14.94 7.04
CA ILE A 21 -7.32 15.73 6.29
C ILE A 21 -7.70 15.03 4.98
N ALA A 22 -8.89 15.31 4.45
CA ALA A 22 -9.33 14.81 3.14
C ALA A 22 -10.46 15.68 2.58
N LYS A 23 -10.61 15.72 1.25
CA LYS A 23 -11.83 16.23 0.62
C LYS A 23 -12.97 15.21 0.82
N LYS A 24 -14.22 15.67 0.70
CA LYS A 24 -15.40 14.80 0.79
C LYS A 24 -15.27 13.64 -0.21
N GLY A 25 -15.35 12.41 0.30
CA GLY A 25 -15.21 11.18 -0.50
C GLY A 25 -13.80 10.58 -0.53
N ASP A 26 -12.77 11.31 -0.07
CA ASP A 26 -11.41 10.81 0.05
C ASP A 26 -11.12 10.27 1.47
N VAL A 27 -10.14 9.37 1.60
CA VAL A 27 -9.72 8.80 2.89
C VAL A 27 -8.51 9.53 3.44
N SER A 28 -8.63 10.15 4.61
CA SER A 28 -7.56 10.88 5.30
C SER A 28 -6.51 9.96 5.95
N GLY A 29 -5.44 10.57 6.47
CA GLY A 29 -4.34 9.95 7.19
C GLY A 29 -3.31 9.26 6.29
N ARG A 30 -2.03 9.30 6.70
CA ARG A 30 -1.00 8.47 6.08
C ARG A 30 -1.33 6.99 6.30
N LYS A 31 -1.28 6.18 5.24
CA LYS A 31 -1.72 4.77 5.26
C LYS A 31 -0.59 3.77 5.04
N ALA A 32 -0.80 2.54 5.50
CA ALA A 32 -0.02 1.36 5.15
C ALA A 32 -0.96 0.32 4.51
N VAL A 33 -0.40 -0.51 3.60
CA VAL A 33 -1.13 -1.56 2.90
C VAL A 33 -0.43 -2.89 3.11
N TYR A 34 -1.18 -3.89 3.56
CA TYR A 34 -0.70 -5.24 3.79
C TYR A 34 -1.50 -6.23 2.96
N ARG A 35 -0.84 -7.11 2.22
CA ARG A 35 -1.48 -8.11 1.36
C ARG A 35 -1.35 -9.52 1.93
N ASP A 36 -2.48 -10.21 2.01
CA ASP A 36 -2.53 -11.68 2.08
C ASP A 36 -2.53 -12.25 0.65
N TRP A 37 -1.42 -12.85 0.24
CA TRP A 37 -1.32 -13.44 -1.11
C TRP A 37 -2.10 -14.74 -1.29
N ARG A 38 -2.48 -15.43 -0.21
CA ARG A 38 -3.26 -16.66 -0.30
C ARG A 38 -4.72 -16.34 -0.62
N ASN A 39 -5.25 -15.29 0.01
CA ASN A 39 -6.66 -14.91 -0.10
C ASN A 39 -6.91 -13.69 -0.99
N LEU A 40 -5.85 -13.07 -1.51
CA LEU A 40 -5.89 -11.81 -2.29
C LEU A 40 -6.65 -10.70 -1.55
N VAL A 41 -6.41 -10.60 -0.25
CA VAL A 41 -7.00 -9.57 0.61
C VAL A 41 -5.97 -8.51 0.93
N ASP A 42 -6.30 -7.26 0.62
CA ASP A 42 -5.55 -6.08 1.03
C ASP A 42 -6.15 -5.46 2.27
N TYR A 43 -5.33 -5.30 3.30
CA TYR A 43 -5.67 -4.59 4.52
C TYR A 43 -5.05 -3.19 4.47
N VAL A 44 -5.90 -2.17 4.59
CA VAL A 44 -5.49 -0.77 4.65
C VAL A 44 -5.61 -0.29 6.09
N THR A 45 -4.50 0.18 6.66
CA THR A 45 -4.41 0.70 8.03
C THR A 45 -3.80 2.10 8.04
N LEU A 46 -3.84 2.80 9.17
CA LEU A 46 -2.97 3.96 9.37
C LEU A 46 -1.50 3.53 9.37
N TYR A 47 -0.62 4.45 8.96
CA TYR A 47 0.82 4.25 8.99
C TYR A 47 1.30 4.06 10.44
N GLY A 48 2.27 3.17 10.65
CA GLY A 48 2.76 2.80 11.98
C GLY A 48 1.97 1.68 12.67
N VAL A 49 0.72 1.40 12.25
CA VAL A 49 -0.04 0.24 12.73
C VAL A 49 0.61 -1.04 12.18
N LYS A 50 1.15 -1.86 13.08
CA LYS A 50 1.72 -3.17 12.75
C LYS A 50 0.63 -4.23 12.72
N MET A 51 0.44 -4.89 11.57
CA MET A 51 -0.38 -6.09 11.52
C MET A 51 0.45 -7.29 12.03
N ARG A 52 0.08 -7.85 13.19
CA ARG A 52 0.81 -8.96 13.84
C ARG A 52 0.68 -10.32 13.12
N ARG A 53 0.12 -10.37 11.91
CA ARG A 53 -0.05 -11.62 11.15
C ARG A 53 1.20 -11.89 10.32
N ARG A 54 1.96 -12.92 10.68
CA ARG A 54 3.23 -13.33 10.02
C ARG A 54 3.12 -13.55 8.51
N SER A 55 1.92 -13.84 7.99
CA SER A 55 1.69 -14.13 6.57
C SER A 55 1.42 -12.89 5.70
N LEU A 56 1.31 -11.69 6.27
CA LEU A 56 0.97 -10.49 5.50
C LEU A 56 2.21 -9.76 5.02
N GLN A 57 2.24 -9.44 3.73
CA GLN A 57 3.32 -8.65 3.14
C GLN A 57 2.95 -7.16 3.13
N GLN A 58 3.79 -6.30 3.71
CA GLN A 58 3.66 -4.86 3.52
C GLN A 58 4.02 -4.46 2.09
N LEU A 59 3.10 -3.80 1.38
CA LEU A 59 3.28 -3.43 -0.03
C LEU A 59 3.96 -2.09 -0.22
N LEU A 60 3.57 -1.09 0.59
CA LEU A 60 4.15 0.25 0.53
C LEU A 60 5.44 0.29 1.35
N THR A 61 6.56 0.35 0.64
CA THR A 61 7.92 0.44 1.18
C THR A 61 8.61 1.65 0.56
N PRO A 62 9.47 2.36 1.31
CA PRO A 62 10.09 3.59 0.84
C PRO A 62 11.05 3.31 -0.33
N LEU A 63 10.89 4.08 -1.40
CA LEU A 63 11.90 4.19 -2.47
C LEU A 63 12.88 5.33 -2.16
N ILE A 64 12.37 6.44 -1.62
CA ILE A 64 13.13 7.66 -1.29
C ILE A 64 12.90 8.02 0.18
N ARG A 65 13.95 8.42 0.89
CA ARG A 65 13.90 9.09 2.21
C ARG A 65 14.84 10.29 2.17
N ASP A 66 14.38 11.44 2.63
CA ASP A 66 15.16 12.68 2.74
C ASP A 66 15.94 13.02 1.45
N GLY A 67 15.27 12.88 0.30
CA GLY A 67 15.84 13.15 -1.02
C GLY A 67 16.80 12.07 -1.55
N LYS A 68 17.03 10.97 -0.83
CA LYS A 68 17.94 9.88 -1.22
C LYS A 68 17.18 8.61 -1.55
N ILE A 69 17.59 7.92 -2.62
CA ILE A 69 17.09 6.59 -2.95
C ILE A 69 17.61 5.59 -1.91
N VAL A 70 16.70 4.87 -1.25
CA VAL A 70 17.01 3.92 -0.16
C VAL A 70 16.71 2.47 -0.53
N ARG A 71 16.39 2.21 -1.78
CA ARG A 71 16.03 0.88 -2.29
C ARG A 71 16.75 0.62 -3.59
N GLU A 72 17.22 -0.61 -3.75
CA GLU A 72 17.79 -1.09 -4.99
C GLU A 72 16.72 -1.21 -6.08
N PHE A 73 17.07 -0.78 -7.29
CA PHE A 73 16.23 -0.99 -8.46
C PHE A 73 16.33 -2.45 -8.89
N LYS A 74 15.19 -2.99 -9.29
CA LYS A 74 15.10 -4.32 -9.89
C LYS A 74 15.45 -4.23 -11.37
N ASP A 75 16.08 -5.26 -11.89
CA ASP A 75 16.25 -5.40 -13.34
C ASP A 75 14.95 -5.84 -14.02
N VAL A 76 14.97 -5.87 -15.36
CA VAL A 76 13.78 -6.15 -16.18
C VAL A 76 13.31 -7.60 -15.99
N GLU A 77 14.25 -8.53 -15.89
CA GLU A 77 14.01 -9.95 -15.68
C GLU A 77 13.32 -10.21 -14.33
N GLU A 78 13.83 -9.61 -13.26
CA GLU A 78 13.26 -9.72 -11.90
C GLU A 78 11.85 -9.11 -11.84
N ILE A 79 11.64 -7.98 -12.53
CA ILE A 79 10.31 -7.37 -12.66
C ILE A 79 9.37 -8.34 -13.40
N ARG A 80 9.80 -8.90 -14.53
CA ARG A 80 9.01 -9.86 -15.33
C ARG A 80 8.63 -11.09 -14.51
N GLU A 81 9.59 -11.70 -13.83
CA GLU A 81 9.37 -12.86 -12.97
C GLU A 81 8.39 -12.56 -11.84
N THR A 82 8.55 -11.39 -11.20
CA THR A 82 7.63 -10.92 -10.16
C THR A 82 6.21 -10.78 -10.70
N VAL A 83 6.03 -10.19 -11.88
CA VAL A 83 4.71 -10.04 -12.52
C VAL A 83 4.10 -11.39 -12.87
N LEU A 84 4.86 -12.28 -13.50
CA LEU A 84 4.39 -13.63 -13.86
C LEU A 84 3.98 -14.44 -12.62
N SER A 85 4.75 -14.34 -11.54
CA SER A 85 4.42 -14.97 -10.27
C SER A 85 3.11 -14.45 -9.68
N LYS A 86 2.88 -13.13 -9.72
CA LYS A 86 1.63 -12.51 -9.27
C LYS A 86 0.44 -12.93 -10.13
N LEU A 87 0.60 -12.99 -11.46
CA LEU A 87 -0.45 -13.43 -12.37
C LEU A 87 -0.88 -14.88 -12.11
N ARG A 88 0.07 -15.79 -11.84
CA ARG A 88 -0.25 -17.18 -11.45
C ARG A 88 -1.12 -17.22 -10.20
N ARG A 89 -0.76 -16.45 -9.16
CA ARG A 89 -1.53 -16.36 -7.91
C ARG A 89 -2.94 -15.81 -8.11
N ILE A 90 -3.10 -14.83 -9.00
CA ILE A 90 -4.41 -14.26 -9.31
C ILE A 90 -5.30 -15.28 -10.02
N ARG A 91 -4.75 -16.04 -10.97
CA ARG A 91 -5.50 -17.09 -11.69
C ARG A 91 -5.94 -18.24 -10.78
N SER A 92 -5.16 -18.56 -9.74
CA SER A 92 -5.48 -19.64 -8.79
C SER A 92 -6.22 -19.16 -7.53
N GLY A 93 -6.34 -17.85 -7.32
CA GLY A 93 -6.85 -17.25 -6.08
C GLY A 93 -8.34 -16.96 -6.12
N GLY A 94 -8.90 -16.62 -4.95
CA GLY A 94 -10.26 -16.09 -4.84
C GLY A 94 -10.36 -14.63 -5.32
N ALA A 95 -11.58 -14.09 -5.39
CA ALA A 95 -11.78 -12.70 -5.82
C ALA A 95 -11.02 -11.70 -4.91
N PRO A 96 -10.25 -10.75 -5.48
CA PRO A 96 -9.53 -9.74 -4.71
C PRO A 96 -10.47 -8.88 -3.87
N ARG A 97 -10.06 -8.55 -2.64
CA ARG A 97 -10.86 -7.70 -1.73
C ARG A 97 -9.98 -6.71 -0.98
N ILE A 98 -10.57 -5.57 -0.62
CA ILE A 98 -9.94 -4.54 0.22
C ILE A 98 -10.72 -4.46 1.53
N ILE A 99 -10.00 -4.45 2.65
CA ILE A 99 -10.54 -4.27 3.99
C ILE A 99 -9.87 -3.06 4.62
N MET A 100 -10.65 -2.00 4.84
CA MET A 100 -10.21 -0.89 5.68
C MET A 100 -10.31 -1.29 7.14
N LYS A 101 -9.20 -1.18 7.87
CA LYS A 101 -9.14 -1.38 9.31
C LYS A 101 -8.94 -0.01 9.96
N PRO A 102 -10.00 0.65 10.45
CA PRO A 102 -9.83 1.79 11.33
C PRO A 102 -9.05 1.32 12.55
N SER A 103 -8.00 2.05 12.89
CA SER A 103 -7.32 1.92 14.18
C SER A 103 -8.30 2.38 15.26
N TRP A 104 -8.82 1.42 16.03
CA TRP A 104 -9.40 1.65 17.36
C TRP A 104 -8.35 1.22 18.38
#